data_AF-A0A9P8F9J6-F1
#
_entry.id   AF-A0A9P8F9J6-F1
#
_cell.length_a   1.000
_cell.length_b   1.000
_cell.length_c   1.000
_cell.angle_alpha   90.00
_cell.angle_beta   90.00
_cell.angle_gamma   90.00
#
_symmetry.space_group_name_H-M   'P 1'
#
loop_
_entity.id
_entity.type
_entity.pdbx_description
1 polymer ?
#
loop_
_entity_poly.entity_id
_entity_poly.type
_entity_poly.pdbx_seq_one_letter_code
_entity_poly.pdbx_strand_id
1 'polypeptide(L)'
;FRHKQFYRQSDGLPYGARMSFEDADRSIHYDTSGHIMTNGKGWRMARANVCAREGSLYYEVRVVRGVPSVQSEDASAAATKGPQPHVRVGWARREAPLDAPVGFDGYSYGISDLRFEPMHRSRPSKFFHPKTSKSKVNTPIQLDDSIREGDVVGLEITLPSLGLHQKVVEGHYNPAVDLGDGFEEQPPAPDPSLEPHHIIRDRIPVPYKGNVYFEIMDYVSTKPVEAYADRTLSLTSLSTPAPGAPTSIKSQPGPHHQDPPLRTLPHSSIRVYKNGQLIGTAFENLLAFLPPASQVSKAQGAREGFDDGMLGYFPAVACFSGGIAELNFGENGFWNPPPHLKPVSALANPSDSNHRFYPGRSLRPISERFKEQIAEDIVWDVLDEVDFFSQDGGFDGKVGAGANAVKKGVASLKEEMD
;
A
#
# COMPACT_ATOMS: atom_id res chain seq x y z
N PHE A 1 -21.02 -20.58 -3.08
CA PHE A 1 -19.66 -20.90 -2.61
C PHE A 1 -19.75 -22.09 -1.67
N ARG A 2 -18.89 -23.11 -1.78
CA ARG A 2 -19.03 -24.35 -0.99
C ARG A 2 -18.02 -24.49 0.16
N HIS A 3 -17.33 -23.42 0.60
CA HIS A 3 -16.07 -23.63 1.33
C HIS A 3 -15.67 -22.65 2.46
N LYS A 4 -16.46 -21.63 2.85
CA LYS A 4 -16.10 -20.87 4.07
C LYS A 4 -16.37 -21.63 5.36
N GLN A 5 -17.32 -22.58 5.35
CA GLN A 5 -17.82 -23.24 6.57
C GLN A 5 -16.80 -24.06 7.38
N PHE A 6 -15.59 -24.34 6.85
CA PHE A 6 -14.60 -25.17 7.55
C PHE A 6 -13.22 -24.56 7.69
N TYR A 7 -12.95 -23.41 7.08
CA TYR A 7 -11.60 -22.84 7.03
C TYR A 7 -11.65 -21.34 7.32
N ARG A 8 -10.70 -20.88 8.12
CA ARG A 8 -10.44 -19.46 8.37
C ARG A 8 -8.99 -19.17 8.03
N GLN A 9 -8.73 -17.94 7.59
CA GLN A 9 -7.35 -17.52 7.34
C GLN A 9 -6.60 -17.47 8.67
N SER A 10 -5.35 -17.89 8.66
CA SER A 10 -4.42 -17.77 9.77
C SER A 10 -3.10 -17.24 9.24
N ASP A 11 -2.42 -16.41 10.03
CA ASP A 11 -1.06 -15.99 9.68
C ASP A 11 -0.04 -17.07 10.09
N GLY A 12 1.07 -17.13 9.38
CA GLY A 12 2.21 -17.98 9.68
C GLY A 12 3.20 -17.30 10.63
N LEU A 13 3.93 -18.12 11.40
CA LEU A 13 5.02 -17.64 12.25
C LEU A 13 6.12 -16.94 11.41
N PRO A 14 6.79 -15.92 11.95
CA PRO A 14 6.53 -15.30 13.26
C PRO A 14 5.32 -14.36 13.24
N TYR A 15 4.63 -14.29 14.38
CA TYR A 15 3.45 -13.42 14.55
C TYR A 15 3.89 -11.98 14.82
N GLY A 16 3.36 -11.07 14.01
CA GLY A 16 3.67 -9.65 14.07
C GLY A 16 3.78 -9.05 12.68
N ALA A 17 3.99 -7.73 12.63
CA ALA A 17 4.33 -7.06 11.38
C ALA A 17 5.75 -7.45 10.95
N ARG A 18 5.87 -7.92 9.71
CA ARG A 18 7.12 -8.40 9.11
C ARG A 18 7.07 -8.30 7.59
N MET A 19 8.20 -8.58 6.95
CA MET A 19 8.17 -8.87 5.52
C MET A 19 7.37 -10.14 5.25
N SER A 20 6.49 -10.08 4.25
CA SER A 20 5.69 -11.21 3.82
C SER A 20 6.58 -12.24 3.13
N PHE A 21 6.38 -13.51 3.47
CA PHE A 21 7.05 -14.62 2.80
C PHE A 21 6.32 -15.04 1.52
N GLU A 22 5.04 -14.66 1.41
CA GLU A 22 4.17 -14.98 0.28
C GLU A 22 4.19 -13.86 -0.77
N ASP A 23 4.35 -12.61 -0.32
CA ASP A 23 4.31 -11.42 -1.15
C ASP A 23 5.72 -10.87 -1.43
N ALA A 24 6.54 -11.72 -2.05
CA ALA A 24 7.94 -11.48 -2.31
C ALA A 24 8.42 -12.18 -3.57
N ASP A 25 9.42 -11.62 -4.24
CA ASP A 25 10.10 -12.37 -5.29
C ASP A 25 10.79 -13.61 -4.70
N ARG A 26 10.72 -14.73 -5.42
CA ARG A 26 11.31 -16.02 -5.03
C ARG A 26 12.80 -15.96 -4.70
N SER A 27 13.53 -14.95 -5.20
CA SER A 27 14.97 -14.78 -4.99
C SER A 27 15.31 -13.99 -3.72
N ILE A 28 14.31 -13.45 -3.02
CA ILE A 28 14.49 -12.79 -1.74
C ILE A 28 14.76 -13.85 -0.67
N HIS A 29 15.74 -13.56 0.18
CA HIS A 29 16.09 -14.37 1.34
C HIS A 29 15.82 -13.55 2.60
N TYR A 30 15.34 -14.22 3.64
CA TYR A 30 15.01 -13.63 4.93
C TYR A 30 15.79 -14.29 6.05
N ASP A 31 15.93 -13.58 7.16
CA ASP A 31 16.14 -14.22 8.45
C ASP A 31 14.82 -14.83 8.97
N THR A 32 14.89 -15.57 10.08
CA THR A 32 13.70 -16.23 10.65
C THR A 32 12.68 -15.26 11.22
N SER A 33 13.07 -14.03 11.58
CA SER A 33 12.13 -13.00 12.04
C SER A 33 11.31 -12.38 10.91
N GLY A 34 11.81 -12.42 9.68
CA GLY A 34 11.24 -11.68 8.55
C GLY A 34 11.47 -10.18 8.65
N HIS A 35 12.43 -9.73 9.48
CA HIS A 35 12.82 -8.33 9.61
C HIS A 35 14.12 -8.03 8.87
N ILE A 36 14.93 -9.02 8.52
CA ILE A 36 16.13 -8.84 7.69
C ILE A 36 15.90 -9.51 6.34
N MET A 37 16.22 -8.80 5.26
CA MET A 37 16.09 -9.35 3.91
C MET A 37 17.25 -8.99 2.99
N THR A 38 17.53 -9.88 2.04
CA THR A 38 18.55 -9.69 1.01
C THR A 38 18.20 -10.39 -0.29
N ASN A 39 18.95 -10.08 -1.35
CA ASN A 39 18.88 -10.76 -2.62
C ASN A 39 20.28 -10.79 -3.27
N GLY A 40 20.62 -11.89 -3.95
CA GLY A 40 21.93 -12.08 -4.55
C GLY A 40 22.13 -11.46 -5.94
N LYS A 41 21.07 -11.22 -6.72
CA LYS A 41 21.21 -10.78 -8.14
C LYS A 41 20.07 -9.89 -8.60
N GLY A 42 20.41 -8.82 -9.32
CA GLY A 42 19.42 -7.91 -9.91
C GLY A 42 18.57 -7.23 -8.83
N TRP A 43 17.61 -6.42 -9.23
CA TRP A 43 16.64 -5.86 -8.28
C TRP A 43 15.55 -6.88 -8.02
N ARG A 44 15.22 -7.09 -6.75
CA ARG A 44 14.11 -7.92 -6.32
C ARG A 44 13.46 -7.25 -5.12
N MET A 45 12.13 -7.30 -5.04
CA MET A 45 11.34 -6.63 -4.03
C MET A 45 10.53 -7.63 -3.21
N ALA A 46 10.25 -7.22 -1.98
CA ALA A 46 9.23 -7.82 -1.14
C ALA A 46 8.38 -6.73 -0.49
N ARG A 47 7.16 -7.10 -0.10
CA ARG A 47 6.24 -6.26 0.66
C ARG A 47 6.00 -6.84 2.06
N ALA A 48 5.61 -6.00 3.00
CA ALA A 48 5.22 -6.44 4.33
C ALA A 48 3.85 -7.14 4.35
N ASN A 49 3.54 -7.86 5.43
CA ASN A 49 2.20 -8.46 5.65
C ASN A 49 1.15 -7.45 6.16
N VAL A 50 1.54 -6.18 6.34
CA VAL A 50 0.67 -5.09 6.82
C VAL A 50 0.56 -3.98 5.78
N CYS A 51 -0.62 -3.37 5.67
CA CYS A 51 -0.95 -2.33 4.69
C CYS A 51 -1.49 -1.05 5.35
N ALA A 52 -1.07 0.08 4.79
CA ALA A 52 -1.64 1.40 5.08
C ALA A 52 -2.85 1.64 4.17
N ARG A 53 -4.02 1.87 4.77
CA ARG A 53 -5.29 2.11 4.07
C ARG A 53 -5.83 3.53 4.25
N GLU A 54 -5.61 4.12 5.43
CA GLU A 54 -6.00 5.49 5.76
C GLU A 54 -5.17 6.00 6.93
N GLY A 55 -5.16 7.31 7.14
CA GLY A 55 -4.47 7.95 8.25
C GLY A 55 -2.95 7.98 8.10
N SER A 56 -2.25 8.22 9.21
CA SER A 56 -0.79 8.41 9.23
C SER A 56 -0.06 7.23 9.87
N LEU A 57 0.79 6.54 9.10
CA LEU A 57 1.56 5.38 9.55
C LEU A 57 3.06 5.51 9.25
N TYR A 58 3.88 4.87 10.08
CA TYR A 58 5.35 4.96 10.01
C TYR A 58 6.04 3.61 10.19
N TYR A 59 7.17 3.44 9.50
CA TYR A 59 8.12 2.36 9.72
C TYR A 59 9.55 2.80 9.42
N GLU A 60 10.54 2.02 9.87
CA GLU A 60 11.96 2.28 9.65
C GLU A 60 12.66 1.14 8.91
N VAL A 61 13.69 1.51 8.16
CA VAL A 61 14.60 0.57 7.50
C VAL A 61 16.04 0.99 7.79
N ARG A 62 16.82 0.08 8.37
CA ARG A 62 18.26 0.21 8.52
C ARG A 62 18.95 -0.43 7.32
N VAL A 63 19.86 0.30 6.67
CA VAL A 63 20.71 -0.27 5.61
C VAL A 63 21.87 -0.99 6.26
N VAL A 64 21.81 -2.33 6.29
CA VAL A 64 22.88 -3.16 6.86
C VAL A 64 24.04 -3.32 5.88
N ARG A 65 23.72 -3.47 4.59
CA ARG A 65 24.71 -3.55 3.50
C ARG A 65 24.21 -2.82 2.26
N GLY A 66 25.01 -1.91 1.73
CA GLY A 66 24.59 -0.99 0.67
C GLY A 66 25.71 -0.03 0.26
N VAL A 67 25.39 1.25 0.10
CA VAL A 67 26.40 2.28 -0.19
C VAL A 67 27.38 2.40 0.99
N PRO A 68 28.70 2.22 0.79
CA PRO A 68 29.68 2.24 1.88
C PRO A 68 29.75 3.57 2.62
N SER A 69 29.96 3.53 3.94
CA SER A 69 30.13 4.73 4.77
C SER A 69 31.45 5.44 4.53
N VAL A 70 32.54 4.68 4.31
CA VAL A 70 33.88 5.16 3.98
C VAL A 70 34.23 4.68 2.57
N GLN A 71 34.49 5.62 1.67
CA GLN A 71 35.15 5.30 0.40
C GLN A 71 36.63 5.06 0.71
N SER A 72 37.06 3.82 0.94
CA SER A 72 38.49 3.56 1.00
C SER A 72 39.07 3.75 -0.40
N GLU A 73 40.20 4.44 -0.53
CA GLU A 73 40.91 4.52 -1.83
C GLU A 73 41.27 3.12 -2.36
N ASP A 74 41.46 2.15 -1.45
CA ASP A 74 41.65 0.73 -1.73
C ASP A 74 40.39 0.00 -2.24
N ALA A 75 39.17 0.53 -2.07
CA ALA A 75 37.96 -0.05 -2.68
C ALA A 75 37.94 0.12 -4.20
N SER A 76 38.75 1.04 -4.75
CA SER A 76 39.02 1.11 -6.19
C SER A 76 39.96 0.00 -6.67
N ALA A 77 40.79 -0.56 -5.78
CA ALA A 77 41.76 -1.62 -6.07
C ALA A 77 41.23 -3.03 -5.73
N ALA A 78 40.37 -3.16 -4.71
CA ALA A 78 39.61 -4.36 -4.39
C ALA A 78 38.22 -4.30 -5.03
N ALA A 79 38.18 -4.16 -6.36
CA ALA A 79 36.99 -4.43 -7.14
C ALA A 79 36.60 -5.90 -6.95
N THR A 80 35.83 -6.18 -5.90
CA THR A 80 35.06 -7.41 -5.78
C THR A 80 34.35 -7.57 -7.12
N LYS A 81 34.62 -8.66 -7.86
CA LYS A 81 34.24 -8.86 -9.28
C LYS A 81 32.72 -8.91 -9.50
N GLY A 82 31.99 -7.83 -9.21
CA GLY A 82 30.55 -7.79 -9.24
C GLY A 82 29.97 -6.40 -8.97
N PRO A 83 28.67 -6.23 -9.25
CA PRO A 83 27.95 -4.99 -8.98
C PRO A 83 27.93 -4.65 -7.48
N GLN A 84 27.95 -3.36 -7.14
CA GLN A 84 27.81 -2.90 -5.76
C GLN A 84 26.43 -3.25 -5.19
N PRO A 85 26.35 -3.58 -3.89
CA PRO A 85 25.08 -3.84 -3.22
C PRO A 85 24.27 -2.55 -3.07
N HIS A 86 22.96 -2.62 -3.34
CA HIS A 86 22.06 -1.49 -3.16
C HIS A 86 20.75 -1.90 -2.49
N VAL A 87 20.11 -0.95 -1.82
CA VAL A 87 18.78 -1.08 -1.24
C VAL A 87 17.90 0.07 -1.72
N ARG A 88 16.62 -0.22 -1.97
CA ARG A 88 15.62 0.80 -2.24
C ARG A 88 14.40 0.56 -1.36
N VAL A 89 13.94 1.60 -0.69
CA VAL A 89 12.86 1.51 0.31
C VAL A 89 11.68 2.37 -0.12
N GLY A 90 10.46 2.02 0.26
CA GLY A 90 9.29 2.80 -0.15
C GLY A 90 7.96 2.13 0.15
N TRP A 91 6.93 2.64 -0.50
CA TRP A 91 5.57 2.10 -0.41
C TRP A 91 5.15 1.55 -1.77
N ALA A 92 4.50 0.39 -1.79
CA ALA A 92 4.00 -0.22 -3.02
C ALA A 92 2.59 -0.80 -2.82
N ARG A 93 1.77 -0.74 -3.86
CA ARG A 93 0.51 -1.50 -3.94
C ARG A 93 0.78 -2.93 -4.42
N ARG A 94 -0.25 -3.78 -4.39
CA ARG A 94 -0.17 -5.19 -4.83
C ARG A 94 0.19 -5.35 -6.31
N GLU A 95 -0.27 -4.43 -7.15
CA GLU A 95 -0.03 -4.46 -8.60
C GLU A 95 1.45 -4.24 -8.98
N ALA A 96 2.26 -3.70 -8.06
CA ALA A 96 3.67 -3.45 -8.34
C ALA A 96 4.44 -4.76 -8.54
N PRO A 97 5.20 -4.93 -9.63
CA PRO A 97 5.96 -6.15 -9.89
C PRO A 97 7.07 -6.37 -8.86
N LEU A 98 7.16 -7.61 -8.35
CA LEU A 98 8.16 -8.00 -7.33
C LEU A 98 9.56 -8.22 -7.90
N ASP A 99 9.71 -8.38 -9.22
CA ASP A 99 11.00 -8.54 -9.91
C ASP A 99 11.65 -7.21 -10.33
N ALA A 100 11.09 -6.09 -9.87
CA ALA A 100 11.58 -4.75 -10.09
C ALA A 100 11.71 -3.99 -8.76
N PRO A 101 12.53 -2.92 -8.70
CA PRO A 101 12.66 -2.14 -7.48
C PRO A 101 11.44 -1.23 -7.25
N VAL A 102 11.09 -1.00 -5.98
CA VAL A 102 10.07 -0.01 -5.60
C VAL A 102 10.30 1.35 -6.30
N GLY A 103 9.24 1.96 -6.83
CA GLY A 103 9.32 3.19 -7.65
C GLY A 103 9.68 2.97 -9.12
N PHE A 104 9.78 1.72 -9.59
CA PHE A 104 9.98 1.39 -11.01
C PHE A 104 8.75 1.71 -11.87
N ASP A 105 7.57 1.38 -11.35
CA ASP A 105 6.25 1.45 -11.99
C ASP A 105 5.42 2.66 -11.51
N GLY A 106 4.13 2.68 -11.88
CA GLY A 106 3.15 3.68 -11.44
C GLY A 106 2.43 3.33 -10.13
N TYR A 107 2.61 2.13 -9.59
CA TYR A 107 1.95 1.59 -8.40
C TYR A 107 2.80 1.67 -7.12
N SER A 108 4.04 2.13 -7.25
CA SER A 108 5.00 2.22 -6.16
C SER A 108 5.76 3.56 -6.13
N TYR A 109 6.20 3.91 -4.92
CA TYR A 109 6.91 5.14 -4.60
C TYR A 109 8.14 4.77 -3.77
N GLY A 110 9.32 4.88 -4.36
CA GLY A 110 10.59 4.44 -3.77
C GLY A 110 11.52 5.59 -3.42
N ILE A 111 12.53 5.30 -2.61
CA ILE A 111 13.63 6.18 -2.25
C ILE A 111 14.93 5.42 -2.52
N SER A 112 15.74 5.93 -3.44
CA SER A 112 17.02 5.33 -3.83
C SER A 112 18.08 5.57 -2.77
N ASP A 113 18.86 4.56 -2.41
CA ASP A 113 20.01 4.71 -1.50
C ASP A 113 21.08 5.64 -2.08
N LEU A 114 21.46 5.40 -3.34
CA LEU A 114 22.39 6.24 -4.08
C LEU A 114 21.73 7.58 -4.43
N ARG A 115 22.39 8.68 -4.05
CA ARG A 115 21.94 10.08 -4.17
C ARG A 115 20.71 10.46 -3.34
N PHE A 116 20.14 9.53 -2.58
CA PHE A 116 18.99 9.76 -1.70
C PHE A 116 17.82 10.46 -2.44
N GLU A 117 17.41 9.92 -3.59
CA GLU A 117 16.39 10.54 -4.45
C GLU A 117 15.05 9.79 -4.37
N PRO A 118 13.90 10.49 -4.30
CA PRO A 118 12.60 9.88 -4.55
C PRO A 118 12.49 9.35 -5.99
N MET A 119 11.90 8.16 -6.13
CA MET A 119 11.73 7.38 -7.34
C MET A 119 10.26 7.06 -7.59
N HIS A 120 9.75 7.43 -8.77
CA HIS A 120 8.45 7.00 -9.25
C HIS A 120 8.49 6.86 -10.78
N ARG A 121 7.93 5.78 -11.34
CA ARG A 121 8.00 5.47 -12.78
C ARG A 121 9.43 5.43 -13.34
N SER A 122 10.38 4.95 -12.53
CA SER A 122 11.81 4.99 -12.84
C SER A 122 12.39 6.40 -13.08
N ARG A 123 11.75 7.45 -12.54
CA ARG A 123 12.22 8.84 -12.67
C ARG A 123 12.62 9.42 -11.30
N PRO A 124 13.84 9.97 -11.15
CA PRO A 124 14.21 10.77 -9.99
C PRO A 124 13.42 12.07 -9.92
N SER A 125 13.01 12.41 -8.69
CA SER A 125 12.58 13.74 -8.32
C SER A 125 13.41 14.24 -7.13
N LYS A 126 13.08 15.42 -6.62
CA LYS A 126 13.69 15.99 -5.41
C LYS A 126 12.66 15.98 -4.29
N PHE A 127 13.15 15.85 -3.06
CA PHE A 127 12.35 16.20 -1.89
C PHE A 127 11.93 17.67 -1.96
N PHE A 128 10.87 18.01 -1.26
CA PHE A 128 10.40 19.39 -1.19
C PHE A 128 9.76 19.71 0.17
N HIS A 129 9.71 21.01 0.47
CA HIS A 129 8.83 21.55 1.48
C HIS A 129 7.44 21.78 0.85
N PRO A 130 6.37 21.21 1.42
CA PRO A 130 5.01 21.45 0.96
C PRO A 130 4.67 22.94 0.92
N LYS A 131 3.86 23.34 -0.05
CA LYS A 131 3.34 24.71 -0.14
C LYS A 131 2.54 25.08 1.12
N THR A 132 2.76 26.30 1.60
CA THR A 132 2.03 26.85 2.76
C THR A 132 0.66 27.44 2.39
N SER A 133 0.37 27.60 1.10
CA SER A 133 -0.93 28.10 0.60
C SER A 133 -1.15 27.64 -0.84
N LYS A 134 -2.41 27.67 -1.31
CA LYS A 134 -2.79 27.22 -2.66
C LYS A 134 -2.10 28.00 -3.80
N SER A 135 -1.66 29.24 -3.56
CA SER A 135 -0.97 30.08 -4.55
C SER A 135 0.54 29.85 -4.66
N LYS A 136 1.14 29.13 -3.70
CA LYS A 136 2.59 28.85 -3.68
C LYS A 136 2.88 27.46 -4.25
N VAL A 137 4.05 27.33 -4.86
CA VAL A 137 4.57 26.05 -5.36
C VAL A 137 5.41 25.39 -4.25
N ASN A 138 5.47 24.06 -4.28
CA ASN A 138 6.37 23.30 -3.41
C ASN A 138 7.82 23.74 -3.63
N THR A 139 8.60 23.85 -2.56
CA THR A 139 9.98 24.34 -2.63
C THR A 139 10.95 23.15 -2.63
N PRO A 140 11.66 22.86 -3.75
CA PRO A 140 12.57 21.74 -3.83
C PRO A 140 13.72 21.86 -2.82
N ILE A 141 14.16 20.73 -2.31
CA ILE A 141 15.31 20.58 -1.41
C ILE A 141 16.46 20.05 -2.24
N GLN A 142 17.59 20.77 -2.21
CA GLN A 142 18.83 20.27 -2.78
C GLN A 142 19.49 19.39 -1.74
N LEU A 143 19.64 18.11 -2.07
CA LEU A 143 20.28 17.11 -1.24
C LEU A 143 21.48 16.56 -2.00
N ASP A 144 22.64 16.55 -1.35
CA ASP A 144 23.86 15.93 -1.86
C ASP A 144 24.34 14.91 -0.82
N ASP A 145 23.56 13.85 -0.68
CA ASP A 145 23.77 12.80 0.30
C ASP A 145 23.36 11.44 -0.28
N SER A 146 23.74 10.36 0.38
CA SER A 146 23.28 9.00 0.06
C SER A 146 22.88 8.30 1.36
N ILE A 147 22.03 7.30 1.27
CA ILE A 147 21.74 6.41 2.39
C ILE A 147 22.87 5.39 2.44
N ARG A 148 23.67 5.42 3.51
CA ARG A 148 24.87 4.60 3.68
C ARG A 148 24.62 3.45 4.64
N GLU A 149 25.53 2.49 4.64
CA GLU A 149 25.55 1.42 5.65
C GLU A 149 25.51 1.99 7.08
N GLY A 150 24.58 1.50 7.88
CA GLY A 150 24.28 1.95 9.23
C GLY A 150 23.20 3.02 9.33
N ASP A 151 22.87 3.73 8.24
CA ASP A 151 21.80 4.72 8.25
C ASP A 151 20.43 4.06 8.43
N VAL A 152 19.56 4.75 9.17
CA VAL A 152 18.16 4.39 9.36
C VAL A 152 17.29 5.38 8.60
N VAL A 153 16.46 4.86 7.70
CA VAL A 153 15.50 5.62 6.92
C VAL A 153 14.11 5.42 7.51
N GLY A 154 13.48 6.50 7.93
CA GLY A 154 12.09 6.50 8.36
C GLY A 154 11.16 6.87 7.23
N LEU A 155 10.05 6.16 7.09
CA LEU A 155 9.04 6.41 6.06
C LEU A 155 7.67 6.62 6.70
N GLU A 156 7.16 7.84 6.58
CA GLU A 156 5.81 8.23 7.01
C GLU A 156 4.91 8.31 5.78
N ILE A 157 3.81 7.57 5.77
CA ILE A 157 2.73 7.73 4.79
C ILE A 157 1.53 8.35 5.50
N THR A 158 0.92 9.35 4.88
CA THR A 158 -0.36 9.91 5.29
C THR A 158 -1.36 9.72 4.17
N LEU A 159 -2.54 9.22 4.50
CA LEU A 159 -3.64 8.95 3.60
C LEU A 159 -4.93 9.60 4.15
N PRO A 160 -5.84 10.08 3.30
CA PRO A 160 -7.15 10.53 3.76
C PRO A 160 -7.97 9.37 4.32
N SER A 161 -9.08 9.69 4.96
CA SER A 161 -10.09 8.69 5.37
C SER A 161 -10.59 7.88 4.16
N LEU A 162 -11.02 6.64 4.41
CA LEU A 162 -11.62 5.79 3.39
C LEU A 162 -12.89 6.41 2.80
N GLY A 163 -13.67 7.17 3.58
CA GLY A 163 -14.84 7.90 3.08
C GLY A 163 -14.48 8.98 2.05
N LEU A 164 -13.43 9.78 2.31
CA LEU A 164 -12.95 10.74 1.31
C LEU A 164 -12.34 10.02 0.09
N HIS A 165 -11.64 8.90 0.32
CA HIS A 165 -11.11 8.06 -0.76
C HIS A 165 -12.23 7.57 -1.68
N GLN A 166 -13.33 7.04 -1.14
CA GLN A 166 -14.52 6.61 -1.91
C GLN A 166 -15.05 7.72 -2.80
N LYS A 167 -15.26 8.92 -2.24
CA LYS A 167 -15.67 10.10 -3.02
C LYS A 167 -14.74 10.36 -4.21
N VAL A 168 -13.43 10.20 -4.04
CA VAL A 168 -12.45 10.36 -5.14
C VAL A 168 -12.61 9.27 -6.20
N VAL A 169 -12.66 7.99 -5.82
CA VAL A 169 -12.71 6.88 -6.79
C VAL A 169 -14.06 6.75 -7.51
N GLU A 170 -15.13 7.22 -6.90
CA GLU A 170 -16.46 7.31 -7.51
C GLU A 170 -16.59 8.56 -8.39
N GLY A 171 -15.85 9.63 -8.05
CA GLY A 171 -15.88 10.90 -8.78
C GLY A 171 -16.84 11.92 -8.18
N HIS A 172 -17.27 11.69 -6.93
CA HIS A 172 -18.10 12.57 -6.13
C HIS A 172 -17.29 13.59 -5.31
N TYR A 173 -15.95 13.47 -5.26
CA TYR A 173 -15.10 14.42 -4.56
C TYR A 173 -15.31 15.84 -5.09
N ASN A 174 -15.46 16.80 -4.19
CA ASN A 174 -15.60 18.21 -4.51
C ASN A 174 -14.79 19.08 -3.54
N PRO A 175 -13.68 19.71 -4.00
CA PRO A 175 -12.79 20.49 -3.14
C PRO A 175 -13.41 21.77 -2.55
N ALA A 176 -14.63 22.14 -2.94
CA ALA A 176 -15.37 23.24 -2.34
C ALA A 176 -16.11 22.85 -1.05
N VAL A 177 -16.40 21.55 -0.85
CA VAL A 177 -17.12 21.02 0.32
C VAL A 177 -16.25 20.05 1.12
N ASP A 178 -15.45 19.23 0.45
CA ASP A 178 -14.51 18.29 1.05
C ASP A 178 -13.20 19.00 1.38
N LEU A 179 -13.24 19.89 2.38
CA LEU A 179 -12.12 20.79 2.71
C LEU A 179 -10.97 20.11 3.45
N GLY A 180 -11.26 19.02 4.18
CA GLY A 180 -10.32 18.30 5.04
C GLY A 180 -9.93 16.92 4.50
N ASP A 181 -9.18 16.18 5.31
CA ASP A 181 -8.74 14.80 5.06
C ASP A 181 -9.82 13.74 5.35
N GLY A 182 -11.01 14.18 5.77
CA GLY A 182 -12.15 13.33 6.15
C GLY A 182 -12.06 12.74 7.56
N PHE A 183 -11.16 13.25 8.40
CA PHE A 183 -11.07 12.88 9.83
C PHE A 183 -11.66 13.95 10.77
N GLU A 184 -12.47 14.89 10.25
CA GLU A 184 -13.02 16.02 11.04
C GLU A 184 -14.04 15.57 12.08
N GLU A 185 -14.86 14.57 11.75
CA GLU A 185 -15.83 13.96 12.66
C GLU A 185 -15.21 12.72 13.31
N GLN A 186 -15.31 12.59 14.64
CA GLN A 186 -14.80 11.44 15.37
C GLN A 186 -15.90 10.79 16.22
N PRO A 187 -16.32 9.55 15.91
CA PRO A 187 -15.97 8.78 14.70
C PRO A 187 -16.54 9.44 13.43
N PRO A 188 -16.01 9.14 12.22
CA PRO A 188 -16.62 9.61 10.98
C PRO A 188 -18.07 9.16 10.93
N ALA A 189 -19.02 10.10 10.80
CA ALA A 189 -20.40 9.71 10.52
C ALA A 189 -20.47 9.16 9.09
N PRO A 190 -21.08 7.99 8.86
CA PRO A 190 -21.36 7.55 7.51
C PRO A 190 -22.29 8.59 6.87
N ASP A 191 -21.88 9.12 5.71
CA ASP A 191 -22.73 10.00 4.92
C ASP A 191 -23.91 9.17 4.42
N PRO A 192 -25.15 9.44 4.86
CA PRO A 192 -26.30 8.62 4.47
C PRO A 192 -26.63 8.72 2.98
N SER A 193 -26.02 9.67 2.25
CA SER A 193 -26.16 9.79 0.80
C SER A 193 -25.16 8.95 0.01
N LEU A 194 -24.17 8.33 0.67
CA LEU A 194 -23.18 7.47 0.05
C LEU A 194 -23.46 6.01 0.35
N GLU A 195 -23.28 5.17 -0.67
CA GLU A 195 -23.32 3.73 -0.50
C GLU A 195 -22.19 3.27 0.43
N PRO A 196 -22.45 2.35 1.38
CA PRO A 196 -21.42 1.81 2.24
C PRO A 196 -20.33 1.10 1.43
N HIS A 197 -19.09 1.24 1.88
CA HIS A 197 -17.97 0.52 1.29
C HIS A 197 -18.01 -0.96 1.63
N HIS A 198 -18.16 -1.79 0.60
CA HIS A 198 -18.26 -3.23 0.77
C HIS A 198 -16.88 -3.90 0.63
N ILE A 199 -16.54 -4.73 1.62
CA ILE A 199 -15.42 -5.66 1.54
C ILE A 199 -15.97 -7.01 1.08
N ILE A 200 -15.59 -7.45 -0.11
CA ILE A 200 -16.05 -8.71 -0.70
C ILE A 200 -14.84 -9.53 -1.11
N ARG A 201 -14.69 -10.71 -0.48
CA ARG A 201 -13.46 -11.49 -0.53
C ARG A 201 -13.70 -12.83 -1.21
N ASP A 202 -13.01 -13.05 -2.33
CA ASP A 202 -12.99 -14.33 -3.03
C ASP A 202 -11.79 -15.17 -2.58
N ARG A 203 -12.05 -16.18 -1.75
CA ARG A 203 -11.03 -17.09 -1.21
C ARG A 203 -11.39 -18.54 -1.44
N ILE A 204 -10.45 -19.30 -1.99
CA ILE A 204 -10.66 -20.72 -2.29
C ILE A 204 -9.64 -21.53 -1.48
N PRO A 205 -10.08 -22.41 -0.56
CA PRO A 205 -9.15 -23.28 0.15
C PRO A 205 -8.63 -24.38 -0.80
N VAL A 206 -7.31 -24.49 -0.91
CA VAL A 206 -6.61 -25.42 -1.81
C VAL A 206 -5.58 -26.23 -1.02
N PRO A 207 -5.61 -27.57 -1.08
CA PRO A 207 -4.57 -28.41 -0.51
C PRO A 207 -3.31 -28.35 -1.40
N TYR A 208 -2.15 -28.04 -0.81
CA TYR A 208 -0.87 -28.02 -1.50
C TYR A 208 0.25 -28.54 -0.59
N LYS A 209 1.01 -29.52 -1.09
CA LYS A 209 2.16 -30.15 -0.39
C LYS A 209 1.89 -30.55 1.08
N GLY A 210 0.70 -31.07 1.35
CA GLY A 210 0.32 -31.54 2.69
C GLY A 210 -0.20 -30.44 3.64
N ASN A 211 -0.25 -29.19 3.20
CA ASN A 211 -0.88 -28.07 3.90
C ASN A 211 -2.14 -27.60 3.13
N VAL A 212 -2.92 -26.72 3.75
CA VAL A 212 -4.07 -26.05 3.12
C VAL A 212 -3.80 -24.56 3.07
N TYR A 213 -3.97 -23.96 1.90
CA TYR A 213 -3.78 -22.52 1.66
C TYR A 213 -5.07 -21.91 1.12
N PHE A 214 -5.22 -20.60 1.26
CA PHE A 214 -6.21 -19.88 0.48
C PHE A 214 -5.58 -19.35 -0.81
N GLU A 215 -6.20 -19.67 -1.93
CA GLU A 215 -5.97 -18.99 -3.20
C GLU A 215 -6.87 -17.75 -3.26
N ILE A 216 -6.26 -16.60 -3.56
CA ILE A 216 -6.91 -15.29 -3.68
C ILE A 216 -6.49 -14.69 -5.01
N MET A 217 -7.44 -14.04 -5.69
CA MET A 217 -7.19 -13.36 -6.94
C MET A 217 -6.43 -12.06 -6.68
N ASP A 218 -5.25 -11.92 -7.27
CA ASP A 218 -4.44 -10.71 -7.07
C ASP A 218 -4.87 -9.56 -7.99
N TYR A 219 -4.56 -8.35 -7.56
CA TYR A 219 -4.76 -7.14 -8.36
C TYR A 219 -3.70 -7.05 -9.45
N VAL A 220 -4.13 -6.64 -10.64
CA VAL A 220 -3.27 -6.59 -11.82
C VAL A 220 -3.08 -5.17 -12.31
N SER A 221 -1.95 -4.95 -12.97
CA SER A 221 -1.65 -3.72 -13.68
C SER A 221 -2.75 -3.39 -14.69
N THR A 222 -3.15 -2.12 -14.73
CA THR A 222 -4.21 -1.59 -15.59
C THR A 222 -3.61 -0.78 -16.73
N LYS A 223 -4.24 -0.83 -17.91
CA LYS A 223 -3.77 -0.10 -19.10
C LYS A 223 -3.53 1.40 -18.87
N PRO A 224 -4.38 2.15 -18.13
CA PRO A 224 -4.11 3.57 -17.85
C PRO A 224 -2.81 3.77 -17.05
N VAL A 225 -2.55 2.94 -16.05
CA VAL A 225 -1.34 3.06 -15.22
C VAL A 225 -0.09 2.57 -15.97
N GLU A 226 -0.21 1.57 -16.85
CA GLU A 226 0.87 1.14 -17.75
C GLU A 226 1.27 2.26 -18.72
N ALA A 227 0.29 2.86 -19.39
CA ALA A 227 0.50 4.00 -20.27
C ALA A 227 1.10 5.18 -19.51
N TYR A 228 0.65 5.42 -18.27
CA TYR A 228 1.22 6.42 -17.38
C TYR A 228 2.67 6.09 -17.01
N ALA A 229 3.00 4.83 -16.71
CA ALA A 229 4.35 4.40 -16.33
C ALA A 229 5.36 4.42 -17.48
N ASP A 230 4.89 4.54 -18.73
CA ASP A 230 5.76 4.57 -19.91
C ASP A 230 6.80 5.72 -19.85
N ARG A 231 8.06 5.39 -20.16
CA ARG A 231 9.19 6.32 -20.11
C ARG A 231 9.20 7.33 -21.26
N THR A 232 8.52 7.03 -22.35
CA THR A 232 8.34 7.94 -23.48
C THR A 232 7.26 8.99 -23.22
N LEU A 233 6.37 8.75 -22.26
CA LEU A 233 5.33 9.70 -21.88
C LEU A 233 5.91 10.89 -21.09
N SER A 234 5.73 12.10 -21.63
CA SER A 234 6.00 13.35 -20.95
C SER A 234 4.70 14.04 -20.51
N LEU A 235 4.51 14.19 -19.20
CA LEU A 235 3.32 14.83 -18.63
C LEU A 235 3.23 16.34 -18.93
N THR A 236 4.33 16.97 -19.31
CA THR A 236 4.37 18.41 -19.68
C THR A 236 4.06 18.65 -21.16
N SER A 237 4.01 17.59 -21.98
CA SER A 237 3.89 17.68 -23.44
C SER A 237 2.83 16.74 -23.98
N LEU A 238 1.70 16.58 -23.26
CA LEU A 238 0.61 15.67 -23.63
C LEU A 238 -0.09 16.06 -24.95
N SER A 239 -0.10 17.36 -25.30
CA SER A 239 -0.69 17.84 -26.56
C SER A 239 0.17 17.55 -27.80
N THR A 240 1.47 17.28 -27.61
CA THR A 240 2.44 16.98 -28.67
C THR A 240 3.31 15.79 -28.23
N PRO A 241 2.73 14.57 -28.23
CA PRO A 241 3.42 13.39 -27.72
C PRO A 241 4.62 13.04 -28.60
N ALA A 242 5.68 12.52 -27.96
CA ALA A 242 6.84 12.00 -28.67
C ALA A 242 6.46 10.77 -29.52
N PRO A 243 7.21 10.45 -30.60
CA PRO A 243 6.97 9.24 -31.37
C PRO A 243 6.99 7.98 -30.50
N GLY A 244 5.94 7.16 -30.59
CA GLY A 244 5.79 5.95 -29.79
C GLY A 244 5.26 6.16 -28.38
N ALA A 245 5.05 7.40 -27.93
CA ALA A 245 4.46 7.67 -26.63
C ALA A 245 2.97 7.32 -26.59
N PRO A 246 2.46 6.80 -25.45
CA PRO A 246 1.04 6.56 -25.27
C PRO A 246 0.21 7.84 -25.45
N THR A 247 -0.86 7.75 -26.25
CA THR A 247 -1.79 8.86 -26.52
C THR A 247 -3.11 8.74 -25.77
N SER A 248 -3.29 7.66 -25.00
CA SER A 248 -4.47 7.45 -24.16
C SER A 248 -4.53 8.41 -22.97
N ILE A 249 -3.38 8.89 -22.48
CA ILE A 249 -3.30 9.82 -21.36
C ILE A 249 -3.47 11.26 -21.86
N LYS A 250 -4.61 11.88 -21.54
CA LYS A 250 -4.97 13.23 -22.01
C LYS A 250 -4.71 14.33 -20.98
N SER A 251 -4.56 13.96 -19.72
CA SER A 251 -4.33 14.87 -18.60
C SER A 251 -3.38 14.25 -17.59
N GLN A 252 -2.75 15.08 -16.76
CA GLN A 252 -1.95 14.57 -15.64
C GLN A 252 -2.86 13.91 -14.60
N PRO A 253 -2.35 12.92 -13.83
CA PRO A 253 -3.07 12.37 -12.69
C PRO A 253 -3.56 13.47 -11.75
N GLY A 254 -4.76 13.30 -11.22
CA GLY A 254 -5.43 14.31 -10.40
C GLY A 254 -6.73 13.76 -9.81
N PRO A 255 -7.31 14.37 -8.78
CA PRO A 255 -8.45 13.79 -8.06
C PRO A 255 -9.71 13.60 -8.93
N HIS A 256 -9.84 14.35 -10.03
CA HIS A 256 -10.95 14.25 -10.99
C HIS A 256 -10.54 13.66 -12.34
N HIS A 257 -9.45 12.88 -12.39
CA HIS A 257 -9.02 12.25 -13.65
C HIS A 257 -10.13 11.34 -14.21
N GLN A 258 -10.30 11.33 -15.53
CA GLN A 258 -11.36 10.55 -16.20
C GLN A 258 -11.21 9.05 -15.90
N ASP A 259 -9.99 8.51 -16.03
CA ASP A 259 -9.65 7.15 -15.63
C ASP A 259 -9.49 7.04 -14.10
N PRO A 260 -10.32 6.23 -13.40
CA PRO A 260 -10.21 6.05 -11.94
C PRO A 260 -8.84 5.60 -11.43
N PRO A 261 -8.10 4.69 -12.12
CA PRO A 261 -6.74 4.31 -11.70
C PRO A 261 -5.72 5.45 -11.68
N LEU A 262 -6.01 6.58 -12.34
CA LEU A 262 -5.16 7.77 -12.39
C LEU A 262 -5.69 8.92 -11.53
N ARG A 263 -6.73 8.66 -10.73
CA ARG A 263 -7.17 9.62 -9.71
C ARG A 263 -6.18 9.64 -8.57
N THR A 264 -5.96 10.82 -8.00
CA THR A 264 -5.03 11.00 -6.89
C THR A 264 -5.78 11.37 -5.62
N LEU A 265 -5.25 10.91 -4.48
CA LEU A 265 -5.81 11.12 -3.15
C LEU A 265 -5.38 12.49 -2.61
N PRO A 266 -6.30 13.44 -2.43
CA PRO A 266 -6.01 14.69 -1.74
C PRO A 266 -5.51 14.40 -0.32
N HIS A 267 -4.71 15.31 0.23
CA HIS A 267 -4.13 15.21 1.58
C HIS A 267 -3.20 14.00 1.81
N SER A 268 -2.94 13.18 0.78
CA SER A 268 -1.96 12.11 0.87
C SER A 268 -0.54 12.61 0.66
N SER A 269 0.40 12.06 1.42
CA SER A 269 1.82 12.36 1.25
C SER A 269 2.72 11.24 1.78
N ILE A 270 3.97 11.23 1.31
CA ILE A 270 5.05 10.41 1.86
C ILE A 270 6.16 11.35 2.31
N ARG A 271 6.51 11.30 3.60
CA ARG A 271 7.61 12.04 4.21
C ARG A 271 8.72 11.09 4.61
N VAL A 272 9.96 11.53 4.47
CA VAL A 272 11.13 10.69 4.67
C VAL A 272 12.07 11.30 5.69
N TYR A 273 12.59 10.44 6.56
CA TYR A 273 13.50 10.78 7.63
C TYR A 273 14.80 10.01 7.44
N LYS A 274 15.93 10.61 7.81
CA LYS A 274 17.21 9.93 7.92
C LYS A 274 17.74 10.13 9.33
N ASN A 275 17.97 9.03 10.04
CA ASN A 275 18.43 9.02 11.43
C ASN A 275 17.55 9.92 12.33
N GLY A 276 16.23 9.86 12.13
CA GLY A 276 15.21 10.62 12.89
C GLY A 276 15.00 12.07 12.44
N GLN A 277 15.86 12.60 11.56
CA GLN A 277 15.71 13.96 11.04
C GLN A 277 14.87 13.96 9.76
N LEU A 278 13.87 14.84 9.70
CA LEU A 278 13.04 15.02 8.51
C LEU A 278 13.90 15.56 7.36
N ILE A 279 13.93 14.84 6.25
CA ILE A 279 14.55 15.29 5.01
C ILE A 279 13.57 16.14 4.20
N GLY A 280 12.31 15.72 4.13
CA GLY A 280 11.25 16.47 3.46
C GLY A 280 10.09 15.58 2.99
N THR A 281 9.21 16.16 2.19
CA THR A 281 8.14 15.42 1.51
C THR A 281 8.66 14.90 0.18
N ALA A 282 8.51 13.60 -0.05
CA ALA A 282 8.94 12.91 -1.27
C ALA A 282 7.83 12.95 -2.34
N PHE A 283 6.59 12.73 -1.91
CA PHE A 283 5.43 12.60 -2.78
C PHE A 283 4.20 13.21 -2.12
N GLU A 284 3.33 13.77 -2.93
CA GLU A 284 1.98 14.23 -2.57
C GLU A 284 1.01 13.72 -3.64
N ASN A 285 -0.27 13.60 -3.28
CA ASN A 285 -1.33 13.16 -4.19
C ASN A 285 -1.04 11.77 -4.79
N LEU A 286 -0.86 10.79 -3.90
CA LEU A 286 -0.68 9.38 -4.25
C LEU A 286 -1.89 8.86 -5.05
N LEU A 287 -1.70 7.87 -5.91
CA LEU A 287 -2.80 7.29 -6.70
C LEU A 287 -3.85 6.62 -5.79
N ALA A 288 -5.12 6.78 -6.14
CA ALA A 288 -6.20 6.07 -5.50
C ALA A 288 -6.10 4.57 -5.76
N PHE A 289 -6.51 3.76 -4.77
CA PHE A 289 -6.38 2.30 -4.82
C PHE A 289 -7.68 1.57 -4.50
N LEU A 290 -8.72 2.22 -3.98
CA LEU A 290 -10.01 1.55 -3.86
C LEU A 290 -10.60 1.29 -5.26
N PRO A 291 -11.33 0.19 -5.46
CA PRO A 291 -12.01 -0.05 -6.73
C PRO A 291 -12.92 1.13 -7.10
N PRO A 292 -13.04 1.48 -8.38
CA PRO A 292 -12.51 0.76 -9.55
C PRO A 292 -11.06 1.13 -9.93
N ALA A 293 -10.32 1.86 -9.08
CA ALA A 293 -8.93 2.24 -9.36
C ALA A 293 -7.95 1.04 -9.34
N SER A 294 -8.25 0.00 -8.57
CA SER A 294 -7.58 -1.31 -8.60
C SER A 294 -8.51 -2.34 -9.21
N GLN A 295 -7.96 -3.25 -10.01
CA GLN A 295 -8.73 -4.25 -10.76
C GLN A 295 -8.04 -5.61 -10.66
N VAL A 296 -8.85 -6.66 -10.56
CA VAL A 296 -8.42 -8.08 -10.61
C VAL A 296 -8.55 -8.60 -12.04
N SER A 297 -7.86 -9.69 -12.37
CA SER A 297 -7.89 -10.24 -13.72
C SER A 297 -9.20 -10.99 -14.04
N LYS A 298 -10.05 -10.44 -14.92
CA LYS A 298 -11.24 -11.15 -15.47
C LYS A 298 -10.90 -12.51 -16.04
N ALA A 299 -9.76 -12.62 -16.71
CA ALA A 299 -9.35 -13.83 -17.42
C ALA A 299 -9.22 -15.03 -16.46
N GLN A 300 -9.00 -14.77 -15.18
CA GLN A 300 -8.89 -15.79 -14.14
C GLN A 300 -10.20 -15.98 -13.36
N GLY A 301 -11.32 -15.41 -13.82
CA GLY A 301 -12.66 -15.60 -13.23
C GLY A 301 -12.94 -14.74 -12.00
N ALA A 302 -12.10 -13.73 -11.72
CA ALA A 302 -12.25 -12.85 -10.57
C ALA A 302 -13.44 -11.89 -10.73
N ARG A 303 -14.12 -11.58 -9.62
CA ARG A 303 -15.17 -10.56 -9.59
C ARG A 303 -14.54 -9.17 -9.47
N GLU A 304 -14.75 -8.33 -10.47
CA GLU A 304 -14.24 -6.95 -10.46
C GLU A 304 -15.07 -6.02 -9.56
N GLY A 305 -14.47 -4.89 -9.20
CA GLY A 305 -15.16 -3.81 -8.51
C GLY A 305 -15.20 -3.96 -6.99
N PHE A 306 -14.52 -4.97 -6.44
CA PHE A 306 -14.56 -5.27 -5.01
C PHE A 306 -13.20 -5.11 -4.34
N ASP A 307 -13.28 -4.65 -3.09
CA ASP A 307 -12.15 -4.54 -2.17
C ASP A 307 -12.07 -5.82 -1.34
N ASP A 308 -10.90 -6.45 -1.32
CA ASP A 308 -10.65 -7.69 -0.59
C ASP A 308 -10.25 -7.47 0.89
N GLY A 309 -10.26 -6.22 1.35
CA GLY A 309 -9.82 -5.82 2.68
C GLY A 309 -8.31 -5.59 2.78
N MET A 310 -7.55 -5.87 1.72
CA MET A 310 -6.09 -5.76 1.69
C MET A 310 -5.56 -4.83 0.59
N LEU A 311 -6.42 -3.99 0.00
CA LEU A 311 -6.01 -2.89 -0.85
C LEU A 311 -5.42 -1.72 -0.04
N GLY A 312 -4.22 -1.29 -0.42
CA GLY A 312 -3.53 -0.18 0.22
C GLY A 312 -2.07 -0.08 -0.20
N TYR A 313 -1.32 0.71 0.56
CA TYR A 313 0.12 0.85 0.41
C TYR A 313 0.86 0.01 1.44
N PHE A 314 1.70 -0.91 0.97
CA PHE A 314 2.51 -1.79 1.80
C PHE A 314 3.92 -1.22 1.94
N PRO A 315 4.55 -1.30 3.13
CA PRO A 315 5.99 -1.17 3.25
C PRO A 315 6.67 -2.12 2.26
N ALA A 316 7.52 -1.57 1.41
CA ALA A 316 8.16 -2.29 0.32
C ALA A 316 9.66 -2.00 0.30
N VAL A 317 10.45 -3.05 0.18
CA VAL A 317 11.91 -2.96 0.13
C VAL A 317 12.42 -3.82 -1.02
N ALA A 318 13.33 -3.25 -1.80
CA ALA A 318 14.03 -3.94 -2.86
C ALA A 318 15.53 -4.01 -2.57
N CYS A 319 16.11 -5.19 -2.78
CA CYS A 319 17.53 -5.44 -2.58
C CYS A 319 18.21 -5.81 -3.90
N PHE A 320 19.39 -5.25 -4.13
CA PHE A 320 20.19 -5.46 -5.32
C PHE A 320 21.56 -6.04 -4.98
N SER A 321 21.90 -7.13 -5.65
CA SER A 321 23.27 -7.69 -5.70
C SER A 321 23.98 -7.79 -4.34
N GLY A 322 23.29 -8.30 -3.34
CA GLY A 322 23.79 -8.49 -1.98
C GLY A 322 23.50 -7.34 -1.01
N GLY A 323 22.68 -6.36 -1.41
CA GLY A 323 22.12 -5.37 -0.49
C GLY A 323 21.31 -6.03 0.63
N ILE A 324 21.46 -5.52 1.86
CA ILE A 324 20.79 -6.06 3.05
C ILE A 324 20.07 -4.92 3.75
N ALA A 325 18.77 -5.13 3.98
CA ALA A 325 17.92 -4.22 4.71
C ALA A 325 17.39 -4.91 5.97
N GLU A 326 17.28 -4.16 7.05
CA GLU A 326 16.63 -4.57 8.28
C GLU A 326 15.48 -3.61 8.57
N LEU A 327 14.31 -4.15 8.88
CA LEU A 327 13.08 -3.39 9.05
C LEU A 327 12.67 -3.34 10.52
N ASN A 328 12.11 -2.20 10.91
CA ASN A 328 11.46 -2.02 12.20
C ASN A 328 10.08 -1.43 11.98
N PHE A 329 9.05 -2.22 12.30
CA PHE A 329 7.64 -1.84 12.15
C PHE A 329 7.07 -1.09 13.36
N GLY A 330 7.84 -1.00 14.45
CA GLY A 330 7.55 -0.19 15.64
C GLY A 330 6.94 -0.94 16.83
N GLU A 331 6.83 -2.27 16.80
CA GLU A 331 6.26 -3.07 17.89
C GLU A 331 6.97 -2.87 19.23
N ASN A 332 8.29 -2.72 19.19
CA ASN A 332 9.15 -2.53 20.36
C ASN A 332 9.78 -1.13 20.40
N GLY A 333 9.16 -0.17 19.72
CA GLY A 333 9.72 1.16 19.51
C GLY A 333 10.66 1.24 18.30
N PHE A 334 10.89 2.47 17.85
CA PHE A 334 11.73 2.78 16.68
C PHE A 334 13.18 3.05 17.07
N TRP A 335 14.11 2.86 16.13
CA TRP A 335 15.51 3.22 16.34
C TRP A 335 15.68 4.74 16.38
N ASN A 336 15.01 5.46 15.47
CA ASN A 336 15.08 6.91 15.37
C ASN A 336 13.69 7.54 15.16
N PRO A 337 12.79 7.45 16.16
CA PRO A 337 11.40 7.89 16.02
C PRO A 337 11.31 9.38 15.63
N PRO A 338 10.35 9.75 14.76
CA PRO A 338 10.12 11.14 14.42
C PRO A 338 9.64 11.93 15.65
N PRO A 339 10.00 13.22 15.80
CA PRO A 339 9.68 14.00 17.00
C PRO A 339 8.19 14.14 17.32
N HIS A 340 7.32 14.07 16.30
CA HIS A 340 5.87 14.16 16.44
C HIS A 340 5.16 12.82 16.55
N LEU A 341 5.90 11.69 16.55
CA LEU A 341 5.34 10.39 16.91
C LEU A 341 5.03 10.41 18.42
N LYS A 342 3.74 10.52 18.74
CA LYS A 342 3.30 10.49 20.14
C LYS A 342 3.19 9.02 20.60
N PRO A 343 3.62 8.69 21.82
CA PRO A 343 3.34 7.37 22.38
C PRO A 343 1.84 7.15 22.39
N VAL A 344 1.41 5.92 22.06
CA VAL A 344 0.00 5.53 22.05
C VAL A 344 -0.59 5.87 23.41
N SER A 345 -1.52 6.84 23.44
CA SER A 345 -2.36 7.06 24.61
C SER A 345 -3.04 5.73 24.93
N ALA A 346 -2.83 5.21 26.15
CA ALA A 346 -3.56 4.04 26.63
C ALA A 346 -5.03 4.19 26.23
N LEU A 347 -5.57 3.14 25.60
CA LEU A 347 -6.93 3.10 25.06
C LEU A 347 -7.86 3.96 25.91
N ALA A 348 -8.44 5.00 25.30
CA ALA A 348 -9.44 5.82 25.95
C ALA A 348 -10.47 4.90 26.62
N ASN A 349 -10.88 5.24 27.84
CA ASN A 349 -11.74 4.40 28.69
C ASN A 349 -12.83 3.74 27.84
N PRO A 350 -12.87 2.40 27.71
CA PRO A 350 -13.81 1.71 26.82
C PRO A 350 -15.29 1.91 27.21
N SER A 351 -15.54 2.52 28.37
CA SER A 351 -16.85 2.94 28.86
C SER A 351 -17.35 4.27 28.28
N ASP A 352 -16.50 5.06 27.62
CA ASP A 352 -16.90 6.33 27.02
C ASP A 352 -17.29 6.11 25.55
N SER A 353 -18.60 6.02 25.31
CA SER A 353 -19.17 5.84 23.97
C SER A 353 -18.81 6.97 23.00
N ASN A 354 -18.43 8.14 23.50
CA ASN A 354 -18.01 9.30 22.71
C ASN A 354 -16.51 9.28 22.37
N HIS A 355 -15.74 8.37 22.96
CA HIS A 355 -14.29 8.26 22.78
C HIS A 355 -13.89 6.92 22.13
N ARG A 356 -14.55 6.55 21.03
CA ARG A 356 -14.03 5.48 20.17
C ARG A 356 -12.68 5.92 19.61
N PHE A 357 -11.61 5.19 19.95
CA PHE A 357 -10.25 5.49 19.50
C PHE A 357 -10.17 5.40 17.97
N TYR A 358 -10.03 6.55 17.30
CA TYR A 358 -9.80 6.62 15.86
C TYR A 358 -8.53 7.44 15.60
N PRO A 359 -7.39 6.79 15.39
CA PRO A 359 -6.10 7.46 15.38
C PRO A 359 -5.83 8.25 14.11
N GLY A 360 -6.79 8.40 13.18
CA GLY A 360 -6.59 8.84 11.79
C GLY A 360 -5.48 9.86 11.53
N ARG A 361 -5.40 10.95 12.31
CA ARG A 361 -4.35 11.99 12.18
C ARG A 361 -3.10 11.78 13.03
N SER A 362 -3.20 10.97 14.07
CA SER A 362 -2.10 10.64 14.95
C SER A 362 -1.18 9.65 14.26
N LEU A 363 0.05 10.09 13.99
CA LEU A 363 1.09 9.20 13.49
C LEU A 363 1.25 8.01 14.43
N ARG A 364 1.27 6.81 13.88
CA ARG A 364 1.43 5.56 14.64
C ARG A 364 2.30 4.53 13.92
N PRO A 365 2.84 3.54 14.65
CA PRO A 365 3.52 2.40 14.04
C PRO A 365 2.63 1.64 13.05
N ILE A 366 3.17 1.28 11.89
CA ILE A 366 2.48 0.41 10.93
C ILE A 366 2.19 -0.99 11.53
N SER A 367 2.93 -1.41 12.56
CA SER A 367 2.71 -2.70 13.22
C SER A 367 1.35 -2.83 13.89
N GLU A 368 0.70 -1.72 14.26
CA GLU A 368 -0.66 -1.76 14.81
C GLU A 368 -1.66 -2.37 13.82
N ARG A 369 -1.42 -2.19 12.50
CA ARG A 369 -2.25 -2.79 11.45
C ARG A 369 -2.27 -4.30 11.50
N PHE A 370 -1.25 -4.96 12.05
CA PHE A 370 -1.24 -6.42 12.16
C PHE A 370 -2.47 -6.93 12.93
N LYS A 371 -2.74 -6.35 14.10
CA LYS A 371 -3.89 -6.73 14.92
C LYS A 371 -5.21 -6.27 14.33
N GLU A 372 -5.24 -5.07 13.75
CA GLU A 372 -6.44 -4.52 13.12
C GLU A 372 -6.86 -5.34 11.91
N GLN A 373 -5.92 -5.71 11.03
CA GLN A 373 -6.20 -6.56 9.88
C GLN A 373 -6.72 -7.93 10.30
N ILE A 374 -6.17 -8.54 11.37
CA ILE A 374 -6.68 -9.80 11.90
C ILE A 374 -8.12 -9.62 12.42
N ALA A 375 -8.40 -8.53 13.14
CA ALA A 375 -9.74 -8.25 13.64
C ALA A 375 -10.73 -8.01 12.49
N GLU A 376 -10.35 -7.21 11.49
CA GLU A 376 -11.11 -6.98 10.26
C GLU A 376 -11.38 -8.31 9.54
N ASP A 377 -10.36 -9.15 9.35
CA ASP A 377 -10.45 -10.43 8.67
C ASP A 377 -11.45 -11.40 9.33
N ILE A 378 -11.40 -11.50 10.66
CA ILE A 378 -12.31 -12.32 11.46
C ILE A 378 -13.74 -11.77 11.39
N VAL A 379 -13.92 -10.46 11.51
CA VAL A 379 -15.25 -9.83 11.44
C VAL A 379 -15.88 -10.07 10.07
N TRP A 380 -15.12 -9.85 8.99
CA TRP A 380 -15.61 -10.13 7.65
C TRP A 380 -15.88 -11.63 7.43
N ASP A 381 -15.10 -12.53 8.04
CA ASP A 381 -15.38 -13.98 7.93
C ASP A 381 -16.69 -14.36 8.61
N VAL A 382 -17.02 -13.75 9.74
CA VAL A 382 -18.31 -13.94 10.41
C VAL A 382 -19.45 -13.36 9.57
N LEU A 383 -19.29 -12.15 9.03
CA LEU A 383 -20.30 -11.52 8.19
C LEU A 383 -20.58 -12.31 6.91
N ASP A 384 -19.53 -12.77 6.22
CA ASP A 384 -19.66 -13.60 5.02
C ASP A 384 -20.40 -14.92 5.35
N GLU A 385 -20.13 -15.53 6.51
CA GLU A 385 -20.84 -16.76 6.92
C GLU A 385 -22.32 -16.52 7.23
N VAL A 386 -22.66 -15.39 7.88
CA VAL A 386 -24.06 -15.02 8.14
C VAL A 386 -24.81 -14.74 6.83
N ASP A 387 -24.17 -14.05 5.89
CA ASP A 387 -24.73 -13.78 4.56
C ASP A 387 -24.99 -15.09 3.80
N PHE A 388 -23.99 -15.99 3.75
CA PHE A 388 -24.15 -17.29 3.10
C PHE A 388 -25.20 -18.18 3.78
N PHE A 389 -25.23 -18.22 5.11
CA PHE A 389 -26.25 -18.95 5.86
C PHE A 389 -27.66 -18.46 5.52
N SER A 390 -27.83 -17.14 5.45
CA SER A 390 -29.11 -16.52 5.07
C SER A 390 -29.50 -16.86 3.64
N GLN A 391 -28.56 -16.75 2.68
CA GLN A 391 -28.78 -17.11 1.27
C GLN A 391 -29.06 -18.60 1.06
N ASP A 392 -28.55 -19.47 1.93
CA ASP A 392 -28.78 -20.92 1.87
C ASP A 392 -30.15 -21.34 2.43
N GLY A 393 -30.95 -20.40 2.96
CA GLY A 393 -32.28 -20.62 3.52
C GLY A 393 -32.29 -20.76 5.05
N GLY A 394 -31.22 -20.34 5.73
CA GLY A 394 -31.10 -20.40 7.18
C GLY A 394 -31.09 -21.83 7.72
N PHE A 395 -31.73 -22.04 8.89
CA PHE A 395 -31.73 -23.33 9.59
C PHE A 395 -32.45 -24.46 8.82
N ASP A 396 -33.47 -24.10 8.03
CA ASP A 396 -34.21 -25.03 7.18
C ASP A 396 -33.60 -25.16 5.77
N GLY A 397 -32.53 -24.38 5.54
CA GLY A 397 -31.79 -24.29 4.31
C GLY A 397 -30.91 -25.50 4.02
N LYS A 398 -30.39 -25.55 2.79
CA LYS A 398 -29.39 -26.54 2.40
C LYS A 398 -28.11 -25.82 2.03
N VAL A 399 -27.00 -26.21 2.67
CA VAL A 399 -25.68 -25.64 2.40
C VAL A 399 -25.38 -25.61 0.89
N GLY A 400 -25.03 -24.42 0.39
CA GLY A 400 -24.77 -24.12 -1.00
C GLY A 400 -26.00 -24.02 -1.90
N ALA A 401 -27.22 -23.92 -1.35
CA ALA A 401 -28.45 -23.68 -2.11
C ALA A 401 -28.47 -22.27 -2.72
N GLY A 402 -28.02 -21.24 -1.99
CA GLY A 402 -27.98 -19.85 -2.47
C GLY A 402 -27.05 -19.71 -3.68
N ALA A 403 -25.94 -20.46 -3.68
CA ALA A 403 -24.99 -20.49 -4.79
C ALA A 403 -25.57 -21.03 -6.12
N ASN A 404 -26.58 -21.90 -6.05
CA ASN A 404 -27.23 -22.44 -7.24
C ASN A 404 -28.30 -21.49 -7.80
N ALA A 405 -28.87 -20.62 -6.97
CA ALA A 405 -29.81 -19.57 -7.41
C ALA A 405 -29.09 -18.49 -8.23
N VAL A 406 -27.88 -18.10 -7.83
CA VAL A 406 -27.05 -17.10 -8.53
C VAL A 406 -26.66 -17.53 -9.96
N LYS A 407 -26.57 -18.84 -10.25
CA LYS A 407 -26.28 -19.32 -11.63
C LYS A 407 -27.43 -19.10 -12.62
N LYS A 408 -28.65 -18.79 -12.15
CA LYS A 408 -29.84 -18.59 -13.00
C LYS A 408 -30.21 -17.13 -13.25
N GLY A 409 -29.52 -16.17 -12.63
CA GLY A 409 -29.79 -14.75 -12.82
C GLY A 409 -28.50 -13.94 -12.73
N VAL A 410 -28.31 -13.01 -13.66
CA VAL A 410 -27.31 -11.94 -13.54
C VAL A 410 -27.40 -11.37 -12.13
N ALA A 411 -26.34 -11.48 -11.36
CA ALA A 411 -26.25 -10.88 -10.03
C ALA A 411 -26.22 -9.35 -10.18
N SER A 412 -27.37 -8.72 -10.39
CA SER A 412 -27.61 -7.45 -9.71
C SER A 412 -27.88 -7.82 -8.26
N LEU A 413 -27.10 -7.26 -7.33
CA LEU A 413 -27.59 -7.05 -5.98
C LEU A 413 -28.93 -6.33 -6.12
N LYS A 414 -30.03 -7.08 -5.99
CA LYS A 414 -31.36 -6.49 -5.94
C LYS A 414 -31.47 -5.89 -4.55
N GLU A 415 -31.64 -4.58 -4.52
CA GLU A 415 -32.23 -3.84 -3.41
C GLU A 415 -33.44 -4.61 -2.89
N GLU A 416 -33.35 -5.12 -1.67
CA GLU A 416 -34.53 -5.23 -0.82
C GLU A 416 -34.46 -4.05 0.16
N MET A 417 -35.03 -2.93 -0.28
CA MET A 417 -35.53 -1.88 0.60
C MET A 417 -37.05 -1.85 0.37
N ASP A 418 -37.80 -1.84 1.47
CA ASP A 418 -39.28 -1.95 1.55
C ASP A 418 -40.09 -1.30 0.41
#